data_AF-A0A3N9TYB4-F1
#
_entry.id   AF-A0A3N9TYB4-F1
#
_cell.length_a   1.000
_cell.length_b   1.000
_cell.length_c   1.000
_cell.angle_alpha   90.00
_cell.angle_beta   90.00
_cell.angle_gamma   90.00
#
_symmetry.space_group_name_H-M   'P 1'
#
loop_
_entity.id
_entity.type
_entity.pdbx_description
1 polymer ?
#
loop_
_entity_poly.entity_id
_entity_poly.type
_entity_poly.pdbx_seq_one_letter_code
_entity_poly.pdbx_strand_id
1 'polypeptide(L)'
;MRSQAGFSLLEALVALVLLSVGLLGVAGMQLRSLQSAHSSIQRSLADLAAQDARELLWASLVANGGYCPEGVPESLSREHWREHWADFLPGLIPLNEAVIARDDCAFELRISWKDERFTEPSLFQYWVKLPARKAP
;
A
#
# COMPACT_ATOMS: atom_id res chain seq x y z
N MET A 1 -8.66 -21.87 -64.15
CA MET A 1 -9.37 -20.62 -63.79
C MET A 1 -9.64 -20.67 -62.28
N ARG A 2 -9.07 -19.76 -61.49
CA ARG A 2 -9.24 -19.74 -60.03
C ARG A 2 -10.61 -19.12 -59.70
N SER A 3 -11.47 -19.87 -59.03
CA SER A 3 -12.73 -19.36 -58.49
C SER A 3 -12.43 -18.49 -57.27
N GLN A 4 -12.83 -17.22 -57.32
CA GLN A 4 -12.76 -16.31 -56.20
C GLN A 4 -14.02 -16.56 -55.35
N ALA A 5 -13.88 -17.28 -54.24
CA ALA A 5 -14.97 -17.45 -53.28
C ALA A 5 -15.15 -16.12 -52.54
N GLY A 6 -16.16 -15.34 -52.95
CA GLY A 6 -16.51 -14.08 -52.31
C GLY A 6 -16.94 -14.31 -50.86
N PHE A 7 -16.46 -13.43 -49.97
CA PHE A 7 -16.84 -13.40 -48.55
C PHE A 7 -18.37 -13.37 -48.43
N SER A 8 -18.94 -14.29 -47.66
CA SER A 8 -20.36 -14.23 -47.32
C SER A 8 -20.60 -13.05 -46.37
N LEU A 9 -21.69 -12.30 -46.53
CA LEU A 9 -22.05 -11.22 -45.59
C LEU A 9 -22.18 -11.73 -44.14
N LEU A 10 -22.60 -13.00 -44.00
CA LEU A 10 -22.63 -13.70 -42.72
C LEU A 10 -21.23 -13.88 -42.11
N GLU A 11 -20.22 -14.18 -42.94
CA GLU A 11 -18.85 -14.41 -42.50
C GLU A 11 -18.22 -13.13 -41.94
N ALA A 12 -18.42 -11.99 -42.63
CA ALA A 12 -17.97 -10.68 -42.14
C ALA A 12 -18.67 -10.30 -40.82
N LEU A 13 -19.95 -10.61 -40.68
CA LEU A 13 -20.73 -10.30 -39.48
C LEU A 13 -20.29 -11.16 -38.29
N VAL A 14 -20.03 -12.46 -38.52
CA VAL A 14 -19.47 -13.35 -37.51
C VAL A 14 -18.05 -12.91 -37.10
N ALA A 15 -17.20 -12.55 -38.07
CA ALA A 15 -15.86 -12.03 -37.78
C ALA A 15 -15.89 -10.75 -36.94
N LEU A 16 -16.81 -9.82 -37.26
CA LEU A 16 -17.01 -8.60 -36.47
C LEU A 16 -17.47 -8.91 -35.04
N VAL A 17 -18.39 -9.87 -34.85
CA VAL A 17 -18.82 -10.30 -33.53
C VAL A 17 -17.65 -10.88 -32.73
N LEU A 18 -16.91 -11.81 -33.30
CA LEU A 18 -15.73 -12.41 -32.64
C LEU A 18 -14.69 -11.35 -32.27
N LEU A 19 -14.41 -10.41 -33.18
CA LEU A 19 -13.48 -9.30 -32.94
C LEU A 19 -13.98 -8.41 -31.80
N SER A 20 -15.27 -8.04 -31.79
CA SER A 20 -15.85 -7.21 -30.74
C SER A 20 -15.77 -7.88 -29.35
N VAL A 21 -16.07 -9.18 -29.27
CA VAL A 21 -15.93 -9.96 -28.03
C VAL A 21 -14.47 -10.03 -27.58
N GLY A 22 -13.54 -10.23 -28.52
CA GLY A 22 -12.11 -10.21 -28.26
C GLY A 22 -11.62 -8.87 -27.68
N LEU A 23 -12.04 -7.76 -28.27
CA LEU A 23 -11.69 -6.41 -27.79
C LEU A 23 -12.27 -6.12 -26.39
N LEU A 24 -13.50 -6.54 -26.11
CA LEU A 24 -14.08 -6.43 -24.77
C LEU A 24 -13.30 -7.25 -23.74
N GLY A 25 -12.83 -8.44 -24.12
CA GLY A 25 -11.94 -9.26 -23.29
C GLY A 25 -10.64 -8.52 -22.93
N VAL A 26 -9.98 -7.90 -23.92
CA VAL A 26 -8.76 -7.11 -23.70
C VAL A 26 -9.02 -5.89 -22.81
N ALA A 27 -10.11 -5.16 -23.04
CA ALA A 27 -10.50 -4.03 -22.20
C ALA A 27 -10.71 -4.46 -20.73
N GLY A 28 -11.37 -5.61 -20.51
CA GLY A 28 -11.54 -6.18 -19.18
C GLY A 28 -10.21 -6.54 -18.50
N MET A 29 -9.24 -7.07 -19.24
CA MET A 29 -7.89 -7.34 -18.72
C MET A 29 -7.16 -6.06 -18.35
N GLN A 30 -7.28 -5.01 -19.17
CA GLN A 30 -6.65 -3.70 -18.87
C GLN A 30 -7.18 -3.09 -17.58
N LEU A 31 -8.50 -3.14 -17.35
CA LEU A 31 -9.09 -2.65 -16.10
C LEU A 31 -8.55 -3.40 -14.88
N ARG A 32 -8.44 -4.73 -14.96
CA ARG A 32 -7.86 -5.54 -13.88
C ARG A 32 -6.38 -5.22 -13.63
N SER A 33 -5.63 -4.98 -14.71
CA SER A 33 -4.22 -4.55 -14.62
C SER A 33 -4.08 -3.22 -13.88
N LEU A 34 -4.91 -2.22 -14.22
CA LEU A 34 -4.94 -0.92 -13.53
C LEU A 34 -5.30 -1.06 -12.05
N GLN A 35 -6.29 -1.89 -11.73
CA GLN A 35 -6.66 -2.17 -10.34
C GLN A 35 -5.49 -2.79 -9.56
N SER A 36 -4.81 -3.77 -10.14
CA SER A 36 -3.63 -4.40 -9.52
C SER A 36 -2.50 -3.40 -9.33
N ALA A 37 -2.22 -2.56 -10.33
CA ALA A 37 -1.18 -1.54 -10.25
C ALA A 37 -1.48 -0.54 -9.12
N HIS A 38 -2.74 -0.08 -9.01
CA HIS A 38 -3.13 0.84 -7.94
C HIS A 38 -2.99 0.23 -6.55
N SER A 39 -3.33 -1.06 -6.37
CA SER A 39 -3.11 -1.77 -5.09
C SER A 39 -1.63 -1.89 -4.75
N SER A 40 -0.77 -2.18 -5.74
CA SER A 40 0.68 -2.22 -5.55
C SER A 40 1.24 -0.86 -5.11
N ILE A 41 0.78 0.23 -5.72
CA ILE A 41 1.21 1.59 -5.35
C ILE A 41 0.83 1.91 -3.90
N GLN A 42 -0.40 1.62 -3.47
CA GLN A 42 -0.81 1.83 -2.08
C GLN A 42 0.05 1.04 -1.09
N ARG A 43 0.41 -0.22 -1.43
CA ARG A 43 1.32 -1.01 -0.60
C ARG A 43 2.73 -0.42 -0.54
N SER A 44 3.24 0.13 -1.64
CA SER A 44 4.51 0.86 -1.63
C SER A 44 4.46 2.14 -0.78
N LEU A 45 3.34 2.88 -0.82
CA LEU A 45 3.12 4.03 0.04
C LEU A 45 3.04 3.63 1.53
N ALA A 46 2.40 2.50 1.85
CA ALA A 46 2.36 1.97 3.21
C ALA A 46 3.75 1.57 3.72
N ASP A 47 4.62 1.02 2.86
CA ASP A 47 6.02 0.80 3.21
C ASP A 47 6.72 2.14 3.49
N LEU A 48 6.62 3.13 2.60
CA LEU A 48 7.21 4.45 2.84
C LEU A 48 6.73 5.09 4.16
N ALA A 49 5.42 4.99 4.47
CA ALA A 49 4.86 5.47 5.73
C ALA A 49 5.46 4.75 6.95
N ALA A 50 5.74 3.43 6.84
CA ALA A 50 6.44 2.67 7.87
C ALA A 50 7.91 3.09 8.01
N GLN A 51 8.59 3.40 6.91
CA GLN A 51 9.98 3.87 6.92
C GLN A 51 10.08 5.24 7.59
N ASP A 52 9.13 6.14 7.33
CA ASP A 52 8.99 7.44 7.98
C ASP A 52 8.69 7.30 9.49
N ALA A 53 7.76 6.41 9.86
CA ALA A 53 7.49 6.07 11.26
C ALA A 53 8.74 5.52 11.98
N ARG A 54 9.56 4.72 11.28
CA ARG A 54 10.85 4.25 11.81
C ARG A 54 11.82 5.42 12.03
N GLU A 55 11.89 6.38 11.13
CA GLU A 55 12.75 7.56 11.29
C GLU A 55 12.32 8.40 12.50
N LEU A 56 11.03 8.54 12.75
CA LEU A 56 10.50 9.18 13.96
C LEU A 56 10.89 8.41 15.24
N LEU A 57 10.90 7.07 15.20
CA LEU A 57 11.43 6.25 16.28
C LEU A 57 12.93 6.49 16.50
N TRP A 58 13.74 6.58 15.44
CA TRP A 58 15.15 6.95 15.58
C TRP A 58 15.35 8.34 16.17
N ALA A 59 14.54 9.32 15.76
CA ALA A 59 14.57 10.65 16.34
C ALA A 59 14.22 10.63 17.84
N SER A 60 13.23 9.81 18.23
CA SER A 60 12.86 9.62 19.64
C SER A 60 13.97 8.98 20.47
N LEU A 61 14.70 8.03 19.91
CA LEU A 61 15.88 7.41 20.56
C LEU A 61 16.95 8.47 20.86
N VAL A 62 17.26 9.32 19.88
CA VAL A 62 18.25 10.39 20.04
C VAL A 62 17.79 11.41 21.08
N ALA A 63 16.51 11.82 21.02
CA ALA A 63 15.91 12.74 21.99
C ALA A 63 15.91 12.17 23.42
N ASN A 64 15.75 10.86 23.56
CA ASN A 64 15.81 10.15 24.84
C ASN A 64 17.26 9.82 25.26
N GLY A 65 18.26 10.51 24.73
CA GLY A 65 19.66 10.32 25.09
C GLY A 65 20.21 8.93 24.74
N GLY A 66 19.64 8.25 23.75
CA GLY A 66 20.03 6.90 23.33
C GLY A 66 19.46 5.78 24.21
N TYR A 67 18.58 6.07 25.16
CA TYR A 67 17.81 5.07 25.90
C TYR A 67 16.55 4.71 25.14
N CYS A 68 16.09 3.46 25.31
CA CYS A 68 14.94 2.96 24.59
C CYS A 68 13.70 3.85 24.88
N PRO A 69 13.07 4.44 23.85
CA PRO A 69 11.85 5.20 24.03
C PRO A 69 10.66 4.25 24.28
N GLU A 70 9.64 4.70 25.02
CA GLU A 70 8.40 3.91 25.19
C GLU A 70 7.52 3.93 23.93
N GLY A 71 7.84 4.81 22.97
CA GLY A 71 7.13 4.99 21.71
C GLY A 71 7.54 6.30 21.06
N VAL A 72 6.73 6.79 20.12
CA VAL A 72 6.97 8.10 19.49
C VAL A 72 6.34 9.21 20.37
N PRO A 73 7.10 10.24 20.76
CA PRO A 73 6.58 11.35 21.55
C PRO A 73 5.39 12.04 20.89
N GLU A 74 4.47 12.53 21.71
CA GLU A 74 3.21 13.09 21.20
C GLU A 74 3.44 14.28 20.25
N SER A 75 4.48 15.08 20.51
CA SER A 75 4.95 16.21 19.69
C SER A 75 5.43 15.84 18.28
N LEU A 76 5.84 14.58 18.08
CA LEU A 76 6.27 14.05 16.79
C LEU A 76 5.17 13.20 16.12
N SER A 77 4.06 12.91 16.82
CA SER A 77 3.15 11.80 16.44
C SER A 77 1.77 12.20 15.91
N ARG A 78 1.14 13.28 16.38
CA ARG A 78 -0.31 13.43 16.21
C ARG A 78 -0.76 14.12 14.91
N GLU A 79 -0.09 15.19 14.50
CA GLU A 79 -0.53 15.98 13.36
C GLU A 79 0.26 15.65 12.08
N HIS A 80 1.60 15.72 12.07
CA HIS A 80 2.35 15.73 10.81
C HIS A 80 2.34 14.42 10.00
N TRP A 81 2.58 13.28 10.65
CA TRP A 81 2.71 12.00 9.93
C TRP A 81 1.37 11.55 9.33
N ARG A 82 0.30 11.58 10.13
CA ARG A 82 -1.02 11.15 9.64
C ARG A 82 -1.55 12.12 8.60
N GLU A 83 -1.39 13.43 8.78
CA GLU A 83 -1.80 14.41 7.76
C GLU A 83 -1.06 14.19 6.44
N HIS A 84 0.24 13.88 6.49
CA HIS A 84 1.03 13.61 5.29
C HIS A 84 0.55 12.35 4.54
N TRP A 85 0.20 11.28 5.27
CA TRP A 85 -0.12 9.98 4.67
C TRP A 85 -1.62 9.70 4.47
N ALA A 86 -2.53 10.44 5.11
CA ALA A 86 -3.97 10.17 5.10
C ALA A 86 -4.61 10.27 3.70
N ASP A 87 -4.11 11.16 2.83
CA ASP A 87 -4.59 11.31 1.45
C ASP A 87 -4.27 10.07 0.59
N PHE A 88 -3.20 9.37 0.92
CA PHE A 88 -2.72 8.20 0.18
C PHE A 88 -3.21 6.88 0.79
N LEU A 89 -3.41 6.87 2.11
CA LEU A 89 -3.80 5.72 2.91
C LEU A 89 -5.09 6.07 3.67
N PRO A 90 -6.26 5.98 3.02
CA PRO A 90 -7.51 6.37 3.66
C PRO A 90 -7.81 5.50 4.88
N GLY A 91 -8.26 6.10 5.97
CA GLY A 91 -8.53 5.38 7.22
C GLY A 91 -7.26 4.95 7.98
N LEU A 92 -6.11 5.57 7.69
CA LEU A 92 -4.87 5.37 8.43
C LEU A 92 -5.05 5.69 9.93
N ILE A 93 -4.59 4.78 10.77
CA ILE A 93 -4.59 4.95 12.22
C ILE A 93 -3.51 5.96 12.66
N PRO A 94 -3.68 6.65 13.80
CA PRO A 94 -2.66 7.52 14.37
C PRO A 94 -1.32 6.81 14.60
N LEU A 95 -0.21 7.56 14.53
CA LEU A 95 1.14 6.97 14.63
C LEU A 95 1.37 6.23 15.96
N ASN A 96 0.88 6.76 17.08
CA ASN A 96 0.98 6.12 18.39
C ASN A 96 0.25 4.77 18.48
N GLU A 97 -0.75 4.53 17.64
CA GLU A 97 -1.42 3.22 17.51
C GLU A 97 -0.72 2.33 16.49
N ALA A 98 -0.14 2.94 15.45
CA ALA A 98 0.64 2.24 14.43
C ALA A 98 1.97 1.69 14.99
N VAL A 99 2.56 2.32 16.00
CA VAL A 99 3.82 1.90 16.62
C VAL A 99 3.55 1.15 17.91
N ILE A 100 3.92 -0.13 17.94
CA ILE A 100 3.70 -0.98 19.11
C ILE A 100 5.03 -1.40 19.69
N ALA A 101 5.34 -0.94 20.90
CA ALA A 101 6.53 -1.33 21.63
C ALA A 101 6.54 -2.84 21.95
N ARG A 102 7.73 -3.42 21.93
CA ARG A 102 8.05 -4.82 22.21
C ARG A 102 9.28 -4.89 23.10
N ASP A 103 9.63 -6.09 23.54
CA ASP A 103 10.81 -6.31 24.37
C ASP A 103 12.11 -5.97 23.61
N ASP A 104 13.19 -5.74 24.36
CA ASP A 104 14.55 -5.56 23.82
C ASP A 104 14.67 -4.40 22.81
N CYS A 105 13.93 -3.31 23.08
CA CYS A 105 13.84 -2.12 22.24
C CYS A 105 13.46 -2.40 20.78
N ALA A 106 12.57 -3.39 20.60
CA ALA A 106 11.92 -3.65 19.33
C ALA A 106 10.55 -2.95 19.25
N PHE A 107 10.13 -2.63 18.04
CA PHE A 107 8.86 -2.00 17.73
C PHE A 107 8.24 -2.70 16.52
N GLU A 108 6.96 -3.00 16.61
CA GLU A 108 6.13 -3.44 15.48
C GLU A 108 5.41 -2.22 14.91
N LEU A 109 5.69 -1.90 13.65
CA LEU A 109 4.98 -0.89 12.88
C LEU A 109 3.84 -1.56 12.13
N ARG A 110 2.62 -1.12 12.40
CA ARG A 110 1.38 -1.63 11.83
C ARG A 110 0.68 -0.53 11.05
N ILE A 111 0.89 -0.52 9.74
CA ILE A 111 0.23 0.41 8.83
C ILE A 111 -1.03 -0.25 8.30
N SER A 112 -2.18 0.29 8.66
CA SER A 112 -3.48 -0.20 8.19
C SER A 112 -4.23 0.91 7.47
N TRP A 113 -4.81 0.58 6.33
CA TRP A 113 -5.63 1.51 5.55
C TRP A 113 -6.84 0.78 4.97
N LYS A 114 -7.89 1.54 4.70
CA LYS A 114 -9.08 1.08 4.00
C LYS A 114 -8.84 1.17 2.50
N ASP A 115 -9.22 0.12 1.79
CA ASP A 115 -9.24 0.11 0.34
C ASP A 115 -10.64 -0.34 -0.06
N GLU A 116 -11.39 0.53 -0.75
CA GLU A 116 -12.80 0.29 -1.09
C GLU A 116 -13.01 -0.97 -1.94
N ARG A 117 -11.95 -1.49 -2.57
CA ARG A 117 -11.98 -2.73 -3.36
C ARG A 117 -12.02 -3.99 -2.48
N PHE A 118 -11.69 -3.88 -1.20
CA PHE A 118 -11.63 -4.98 -0.25
C PHE A 118 -12.54 -4.72 0.95
N THR A 119 -13.19 -5.77 1.45
CA THR A 119 -14.05 -5.66 2.63
C THR A 119 -13.23 -5.50 3.92
N GLU A 120 -12.06 -6.13 3.96
CA GLU A 120 -11.12 -6.05 5.07
C GLU A 120 -10.09 -4.95 4.83
N PRO A 121 -9.63 -4.27 5.90
CA PRO A 121 -8.58 -3.28 5.78
C PRO A 121 -7.28 -3.95 5.33
N SER A 122 -6.54 -3.26 4.47
CA SER A 122 -5.19 -3.68 4.10
C SER A 122 -4.24 -3.44 5.26
N LEU A 123 -3.29 -4.36 5.43
CA LEU A 123 -2.34 -4.36 6.54
C LEU A 123 -0.92 -4.55 6.01
N PHE A 124 -0.03 -3.69 6.47
CA PHE A 124 1.40 -3.80 6.29
C PHE A 124 2.08 -3.79 7.67
N GLN A 125 2.85 -4.85 7.95
CA GLN A 125 3.56 -5.04 9.20
C GLN A 125 5.06 -5.00 8.95
N TYR A 126 5.77 -4.28 9.80
CA TYR A 126 7.22 -4.14 9.71
C TYR A 126 7.84 -4.06 11.11
N TRP A 127 8.97 -4.74 11.31
CA TRP A 127 9.62 -4.81 12.61
C TRP A 127 10.91 -4.00 12.59
N VAL A 128 11.10 -3.22 13.64
CA VAL A 128 12.30 -2.40 13.85
C VAL A 128 12.89 -2.74 15.20
N LYS A 129 14.21 -2.89 15.26
CA LYS A 129 14.94 -2.93 16.53
C LYS A 129 15.88 -1.74 16.58
N LEU A 130 15.77 -0.95 17.64
CA LEU A 130 16.64 0.20 17.85
C LEU A 130 17.88 -0.21 18.67
N PRO A 131 19.07 0.36 18.37
CA PRO A 131 20.28 0.13 19.15
C PRO A 131 20.26 0.99 20.41
N ALA A 132 19.36 0.70 21.33
CA ALA A 132 19.27 1.41 22.59
C ALA A 132 20.39 1.01 23.57
N ARG A 133 20.84 1.97 24.38
CA ARG A 133 21.64 1.69 25.56
C ARG A 133 20.78 0.96 26.59
N LYS A 134 21.37 0.00 27.30
CA LYS A 134 20.74 -0.57 28.50
C LYS A 134 20.48 0.55 29.50
N ALA A 135 19.27 0.60 30.04
CA ALA A 135 18.93 1.51 31.13
C ALA A 135 19.93 1.32 32.29
N PRO A 136 20.31 2.41 33.00
CA PRO A 136 21.23 2.34 34.13
C PRO A 136 20.70 1.47 35.27
#